data_AF-A0AAV1A1T8-F1
#
_entry.id   AF-A0AAV1A1T8-F1
#
_cell.length_a   1.000
_cell.length_b   1.000
_cell.length_c   1.000
_cell.angle_alpha   90.00
_cell.angle_beta   90.00
_cell.angle_gamma   90.00
#
_symmetry.space_group_name_H-M   'P 1'
#
loop_
_entity.id
_entity.type
_entity.pdbx_description
1 polymer ?
#
loop_
_entity_poly.entity_id
_entity_poly.type
_entity_poly.pdbx_seq_one_letter_code
_entity_poly.pdbx_strand_id
1 'polypeptide(L)'
;MSEPESPNKLLPSPEPQSQNGLQPAPEPEPEPNPQPEPVASQQVESQVPTQLELESGSRPDPEVNDVVDLKETAIHSNDAGNSSSPQPQLKKKDEGSRTFTMRELLHGLKNDSEPEREDVSSPYSQDSQQQQHIEQNNAAMDLINSVVGVDEEGRSRQRILTFAARRYAASIERNPEDYDALYNWALVLQESADNVSPDSTSPSKDALLEEACKKYDEATRLCPTLHDAYYNWAIAISDRAKMRGRTKEAEELWKQATGNYVKAVQLNWNSPQALNNWGLALQELSAIVPAREKQRIVRTAISKFRAAIQLQFDFHRAIYNLGTVLYGLAEDTLRTGGSVNAQEVSPNELYSQSAIYIAAAHALKPNYSVYSSALRLVRSMLPLPHLKVGYLTAPPAGALVAPHNDWKRSEFFLDHEKLQQVPKGEQRQASQSLSTRSDTMNGDKKTIKVEIADIVSVSACADLTLPPGAGLCIDTVHGSVYLVADSWESLDGWLDAIRLVYTIYVRGKSDVLAGIITG
;
A
#
# COMPACT_ATOMS: atom_id res chain seq x y z
N MET A 1 39.24 4.46 90.15
CA MET A 1 38.96 3.02 90.25
C MET A 1 39.78 2.33 89.17
N SER A 2 40.20 1.11 89.48
CA SER A 2 41.46 0.44 89.09
C SER A 2 41.54 -0.09 87.64
N GLU A 3 42.79 -0.23 87.17
CA GLU A 3 43.29 -1.19 86.15
C GLU A 3 43.10 -2.67 86.59
N PRO A 4 43.63 -3.72 85.89
CA PRO A 4 43.69 -4.10 84.46
C PRO A 4 43.33 -5.62 84.25
N GLU A 5 43.48 -6.19 83.02
CA GLU A 5 44.15 -7.50 82.72
C GLU A 5 43.86 -8.05 81.29
N SER A 6 44.87 -8.73 80.74
CA SER A 6 44.90 -9.49 79.47
C SER A 6 44.69 -11.01 79.73
N PRO A 7 45.21 -11.99 78.95
CA PRO A 7 44.62 -12.63 77.76
C PRO A 7 44.53 -14.20 77.84
N ASN A 8 44.21 -14.87 76.72
CA ASN A 8 44.85 -16.12 76.20
C ASN A 8 44.02 -17.45 76.09
N LYS A 9 44.43 -18.26 75.09
CA LYS A 9 44.23 -19.72 74.78
C LYS A 9 43.13 -20.11 73.75
N LEU A 10 43.32 -21.01 72.77
CA LEU A 10 44.45 -21.86 72.33
C LEU A 10 44.16 -22.49 70.93
N LEU A 11 45.24 -22.68 70.14
CA LEU A 11 45.50 -23.46 68.91
C LEU A 11 45.41 -25.00 69.14
N PRO A 12 45.53 -25.96 68.16
CA PRO A 12 46.65 -26.04 67.18
C PRO A 12 46.49 -26.79 65.82
N SER A 13 47.51 -26.64 64.95
CA SER A 13 47.92 -27.48 63.78
C SER A 13 48.79 -28.70 64.25
N PRO A 14 49.35 -29.66 63.43
CA PRO A 14 50.03 -29.50 62.11
C PRO A 14 49.96 -30.67 61.04
N GLU A 15 50.16 -30.30 59.75
CA GLU A 15 50.90 -30.86 58.55
C GLU A 15 51.43 -32.34 58.39
N PRO A 16 52.03 -32.83 57.24
CA PRO A 16 51.94 -32.57 55.75
C PRO A 16 52.15 -33.82 54.77
N GLN A 17 52.28 -33.53 53.44
CA GLN A 17 52.90 -34.28 52.27
C GLN A 17 51.97 -35.12 51.34
N SER A 18 52.03 -35.12 49.98
CA SER A 18 53.16 -35.16 49.02
C SER A 18 52.80 -34.71 47.56
N GLN A 19 53.83 -34.56 46.72
CA GLN A 19 53.95 -33.87 45.40
C GLN A 19 53.49 -34.62 44.12
N ASN A 20 53.57 -33.86 42.99
CA ASN A 20 53.63 -34.19 41.54
C ASN A 20 52.30 -34.03 40.79
N GLY A 21 52.12 -33.25 39.71
CA GLY A 21 53.04 -32.65 38.72
C GLY A 21 52.85 -33.32 37.36
N LEU A 22 52.11 -32.70 36.41
CA LEU A 22 52.32 -32.70 34.94
C LEU A 22 51.09 -32.17 34.16
N GLN A 23 51.40 -31.51 33.04
CA GLN A 23 50.62 -30.69 32.12
C GLN A 23 49.80 -31.50 31.07
N PRO A 24 48.99 -30.84 30.19
CA PRO A 24 47.80 -31.41 29.56
C PRO A 24 48.07 -32.13 28.22
N ALA A 25 47.12 -32.97 27.79
CA ALA A 25 47.10 -33.69 26.51
C ALA A 25 45.93 -33.22 25.60
N PRO A 26 46.02 -33.38 24.26
CA PRO A 26 45.57 -32.39 23.28
C PRO A 26 44.25 -32.70 22.55
N GLU A 27 43.80 -31.72 21.76
CA GLU A 27 42.67 -31.74 20.81
C GLU A 27 42.76 -32.85 19.75
N PRO A 28 41.62 -33.36 19.24
CA PRO A 28 41.56 -34.16 18.02
C PRO A 28 41.15 -33.34 16.78
N GLU A 29 41.90 -33.52 15.69
CA GLU A 29 41.66 -33.03 14.32
C GLU A 29 40.44 -33.68 13.62
N PRO A 30 39.91 -33.07 12.53
CA PRO A 30 38.68 -33.51 11.85
C PRO A 30 38.94 -34.48 10.68
N GLU A 31 38.00 -35.39 10.42
CA GLU A 31 38.00 -36.31 9.26
C GLU A 31 36.75 -36.13 8.35
N PRO A 32 36.81 -36.60 7.08
CA PRO A 32 36.38 -35.83 5.92
C PRO A 32 35.00 -36.21 5.30
N ASN A 33 34.59 -35.34 4.37
CA ASN A 33 33.34 -35.29 3.62
C ASN A 33 33.14 -36.47 2.62
N PRO A 34 31.94 -37.06 2.46
CA PRO A 34 31.65 -38.01 1.39
C PRO A 34 31.01 -37.35 0.15
N GLN A 35 31.55 -37.69 -1.04
CA GLN A 35 30.99 -37.37 -2.36
C GLN A 35 29.85 -38.35 -2.76
N PRO A 36 28.95 -37.97 -3.69
CA PRO A 36 27.77 -38.75 -4.06
C PRO A 36 27.99 -39.71 -5.25
N GLU A 37 27.30 -40.85 -5.24
CA GLU A 37 27.19 -41.77 -6.38
C GLU A 37 25.85 -41.62 -7.14
N PRO A 38 25.78 -41.99 -8.44
CA PRO A 38 24.76 -41.53 -9.38
C PRO A 38 23.59 -42.54 -9.54
N VAL A 39 22.39 -42.06 -9.85
CA VAL A 39 21.29 -42.91 -10.33
C VAL A 39 20.75 -42.41 -11.67
N ALA A 40 20.61 -43.39 -12.56
CA ALA A 40 20.37 -43.32 -13.97
C ALA A 40 18.96 -42.86 -14.37
N SER A 41 18.91 -42.32 -15.58
CA SER A 41 17.73 -42.07 -16.40
C SER A 41 16.92 -43.33 -16.67
N GLN A 42 15.59 -43.23 -16.67
CA GLN A 42 14.75 -43.81 -17.73
C GLN A 42 13.34 -43.22 -17.71
N GLN A 43 12.94 -42.74 -18.89
CA GLN A 43 11.58 -42.41 -19.33
C GLN A 43 10.70 -43.67 -19.28
N VAL A 44 9.37 -43.53 -19.13
CA VAL A 44 8.35 -44.07 -20.05
C VAL A 44 6.96 -43.47 -19.73
N GLU A 45 6.30 -43.17 -20.83
CA GLU A 45 4.94 -42.71 -21.16
C GLU A 45 3.73 -43.23 -20.36
N SER A 46 2.79 -42.28 -20.17
CA SER A 46 1.39 -42.29 -20.63
C SER A 46 0.56 -43.58 -20.53
N GLN A 47 -0.45 -43.58 -19.65
CA GLN A 47 -1.74 -44.25 -19.90
C GLN A 47 -2.90 -43.51 -19.24
N VAL A 48 -3.90 -43.14 -20.06
CA VAL A 48 -5.28 -42.83 -19.65
C VAL A 48 -6.09 -44.13 -19.83
N PRO A 49 -7.00 -44.50 -18.92
CA PRO A 49 -8.40 -44.61 -19.34
C PRO A 49 -9.46 -44.25 -18.29
N THR A 50 -10.47 -43.51 -18.77
CA THR A 50 -11.92 -43.81 -18.66
C THR A 50 -12.70 -43.51 -17.36
N GLN A 51 -13.81 -42.79 -17.61
CA GLN A 51 -14.93 -42.44 -16.73
C GLN A 51 -15.71 -43.64 -16.19
N LEU A 52 -16.25 -43.50 -14.98
CA LEU A 52 -17.50 -44.13 -14.52
C LEU A 52 -18.21 -43.17 -13.52
N GLU A 53 -19.51 -42.95 -13.75
CA GLU A 53 -20.42 -42.15 -12.94
C GLU A 53 -20.94 -42.94 -11.71
N LEU A 54 -21.18 -42.24 -10.58
CA LEU A 54 -22.45 -42.14 -9.83
C LEU A 54 -22.26 -41.92 -8.31
N GLU A 55 -22.91 -40.84 -7.86
CA GLU A 55 -23.56 -40.59 -6.56
C GLU A 55 -22.82 -40.78 -5.23
N SER A 56 -22.60 -39.67 -4.51
CA SER A 56 -23.44 -39.24 -3.37
C SER A 56 -22.66 -38.40 -2.35
N GLY A 57 -23.28 -37.29 -1.93
CA GLY A 57 -23.14 -36.75 -0.57
C GLY A 57 -21.99 -35.77 -0.29
N SER A 58 -22.38 -34.65 0.32
CA SER A 58 -21.61 -33.76 1.21
C SER A 58 -21.02 -32.49 0.57
N ARG A 59 -21.53 -31.34 1.04
CA ARG A 59 -20.91 -30.00 0.91
C ARG A 59 -19.45 -30.02 1.36
N PRO A 60 -18.59 -29.18 0.75
CA PRO A 60 -18.01 -28.08 1.52
C PRO A 60 -17.90 -26.74 0.76
N ASP A 61 -17.56 -25.70 1.53
CA ASP A 61 -17.48 -24.27 1.23
C ASP A 61 -16.72 -23.87 -0.07
N PRO A 62 -17.06 -22.73 -0.70
CA PRO A 62 -16.21 -22.19 -1.76
C PRO A 62 -15.11 -21.30 -1.17
N GLU A 63 -13.89 -21.82 -1.18
CA GLU A 63 -12.70 -21.01 -1.45
C GLU A 63 -12.82 -20.44 -2.86
N VAL A 64 -12.72 -19.12 -3.00
CA VAL A 64 -12.55 -18.48 -4.32
C VAL A 64 -11.12 -18.00 -4.43
N ASN A 65 -10.29 -18.85 -5.04
CA ASN A 65 -9.15 -18.45 -5.85
C ASN A 65 -9.69 -18.12 -7.24
N ASP A 66 -9.71 -16.85 -7.62
CA ASP A 66 -9.80 -16.46 -9.02
C ASP A 66 -8.63 -15.52 -9.34
N VAL A 67 -7.61 -16.10 -9.98
CA VAL A 67 -6.60 -15.40 -10.76
C VAL A 67 -7.24 -15.15 -12.13
N VAL A 68 -7.66 -13.91 -12.39
CA VAL A 68 -8.17 -13.53 -13.71
C VAL A 68 -7.01 -12.89 -14.49
N ASP A 69 -6.50 -13.68 -15.42
CA ASP A 69 -5.52 -13.34 -16.44
C ASP A 69 -6.17 -12.41 -17.47
N LEU A 70 -5.86 -11.12 -17.44
CA LEU A 70 -6.32 -10.14 -18.43
C LEU A 70 -5.28 -10.00 -19.54
N LYS A 71 -5.51 -10.74 -20.63
CA LYS A 71 -4.81 -10.53 -21.90
C LYS A 71 -5.25 -9.21 -22.54
N GLU A 72 -4.28 -8.34 -22.77
CA GLU A 72 -4.37 -7.17 -23.64
C GLU A 72 -4.85 -7.58 -25.04
N THR A 73 -5.89 -6.90 -25.54
CA THR A 73 -6.19 -6.88 -26.97
C THR A 73 -6.17 -5.43 -27.45
N ALA A 74 -5.19 -5.17 -28.30
CA ALA A 74 -5.04 -3.94 -29.06
C ALA A 74 -6.21 -3.77 -30.04
N ILE A 75 -6.72 -2.54 -30.16
CA ILE A 75 -7.56 -2.15 -31.29
C ILE A 75 -6.93 -0.92 -31.94
N HIS A 76 -6.55 -1.12 -33.20
CA HIS A 76 -5.97 -0.14 -34.11
C HIS A 76 -6.95 0.97 -34.50
N SER A 77 -6.38 2.17 -34.61
CA SER A 77 -6.92 3.38 -35.20
C SER A 77 -7.29 3.21 -36.68
N ASN A 78 -8.33 3.92 -37.12
CA ASN A 78 -8.44 4.42 -38.49
C ASN A 78 -8.92 5.87 -38.48
N ASP A 79 -8.21 6.67 -39.26
CA ASP A 79 -8.32 8.11 -39.44
C ASP A 79 -9.25 8.44 -40.63
N ALA A 80 -10.01 9.54 -40.53
CA ALA A 80 -10.43 10.39 -41.66
C ALA A 80 -11.34 11.56 -41.21
N GLY A 81 -10.79 12.79 -41.28
CA GLY A 81 -11.35 13.80 -42.19
C GLY A 81 -12.35 14.85 -41.69
N ASN A 82 -11.79 15.98 -41.23
CA ASN A 82 -12.07 17.35 -41.72
C ASN A 82 -13.25 18.20 -41.14
N SER A 83 -12.85 19.28 -40.43
CA SER A 83 -13.13 20.71 -40.71
C SER A 83 -13.85 21.56 -39.65
N SER A 84 -13.26 22.76 -39.49
CA SER A 84 -13.77 24.03 -38.94
C SER A 84 -13.73 24.28 -37.42
N SER A 85 -12.69 25.02 -37.02
CA SER A 85 -12.69 25.91 -35.85
C SER A 85 -13.35 27.26 -36.21
N PRO A 86 -13.81 28.05 -35.21
CA PRO A 86 -12.91 29.04 -34.63
C PRO A 86 -12.96 29.14 -33.09
N GLN A 87 -11.79 29.48 -32.54
CA GLN A 87 -11.49 29.80 -31.14
C GLN A 87 -12.23 31.07 -30.65
N PRO A 88 -12.44 31.23 -29.32
CA PRO A 88 -11.44 31.96 -28.54
C PRO A 88 -11.15 31.46 -27.10
N GLN A 89 -9.84 31.48 -26.77
CA GLN A 89 -9.20 31.94 -25.53
C GLN A 89 -9.44 31.24 -24.17
N LEU A 90 -8.46 30.37 -23.84
CA LEU A 90 -7.64 30.36 -22.61
C LEU A 90 -8.28 30.80 -21.28
N LYS A 91 -8.61 29.82 -20.44
CA LYS A 91 -8.41 29.88 -18.98
C LYS A 91 -7.87 28.54 -18.47
N LYS A 92 -6.71 28.60 -17.81
CA LYS A 92 -6.14 27.52 -16.98
C LYS A 92 -7.18 27.06 -15.95
N LYS A 93 -7.39 25.75 -15.83
CA LYS A 93 -8.02 25.15 -14.67
C LYS A 93 -7.25 23.88 -14.29
N ASP A 94 -6.51 23.99 -13.20
CA ASP A 94 -6.17 22.87 -12.33
C ASP A 94 -7.50 22.24 -11.86
N GLU A 95 -7.81 21.04 -12.33
CA GLU A 95 -8.86 20.21 -11.75
C GLU A 95 -8.21 19.01 -11.06
N GLY A 96 -7.62 19.29 -9.90
CA GLY A 96 -7.48 18.29 -8.85
C GLY A 96 -8.85 18.03 -8.23
N SER A 97 -9.22 16.76 -8.11
CA SER A 97 -10.41 16.24 -7.44
C SER A 97 -10.83 17.10 -6.24
N ARG A 98 -11.96 17.79 -6.42
CA ARG A 98 -12.56 18.70 -5.45
C ARG A 98 -13.41 17.85 -4.50
N THR A 99 -13.01 17.75 -3.24
CA THR A 99 -13.84 17.18 -2.18
C THR A 99 -15.04 18.10 -1.99
N PHE A 100 -16.24 17.66 -2.38
CA PHE A 100 -17.45 18.42 -2.11
C PHE A 100 -17.68 18.43 -0.59
N THR A 101 -17.62 19.63 0.01
CA THR A 101 -18.13 19.83 1.37
C THR A 101 -19.65 19.99 1.28
N MET A 102 -20.41 19.55 2.29
CA MET A 102 -21.88 19.61 2.34
C MET A 102 -22.46 21.01 2.02
N ARG A 103 -21.65 22.06 2.16
CA ARG A 103 -21.94 23.45 1.77
C ARG A 103 -22.18 23.63 0.25
N GLU A 104 -21.54 22.85 -0.62
CA GLU A 104 -21.64 22.98 -2.08
C GLU A 104 -22.86 22.23 -2.68
N LEU A 105 -23.37 21.19 -2.01
CA LEU A 105 -24.55 20.41 -2.44
C LEU A 105 -25.89 21.13 -2.17
N LEU A 106 -25.92 22.09 -1.25
CA LEU A 106 -27.15 22.73 -0.77
C LEU A 106 -27.72 23.83 -1.70
N HIS A 107 -27.16 24.06 -2.89
CA HIS A 107 -27.66 25.07 -3.84
C HIS A 107 -28.46 24.52 -5.04
N GLY A 108 -28.61 23.20 -5.16
CA GLY A 108 -29.08 22.56 -6.40
C GLY A 108 -30.56 22.14 -6.52
N LEU A 109 -31.41 22.28 -5.50
CA LEU A 109 -32.75 21.68 -5.54
C LEU A 109 -33.86 22.73 -5.52
N LYS A 110 -34.41 23.01 -6.71
CA LYS A 110 -35.70 23.69 -6.89
C LYS A 110 -36.45 23.03 -8.07
N ASN A 111 -37.70 22.61 -7.77
CA ASN A 111 -38.77 22.15 -8.68
C ASN A 111 -38.59 20.71 -9.24
N ASP A 112 -39.58 19.82 -9.38
CA ASP A 112 -41.05 19.89 -9.44
C ASP A 112 -41.73 18.60 -8.92
N SER A 113 -43.05 18.68 -8.72
CA SER A 113 -44.01 17.70 -8.20
C SER A 113 -44.64 16.82 -9.31
N GLU A 114 -45.02 15.57 -9.02
CA GLU A 114 -46.37 14.93 -9.19
C GLU A 114 -46.34 13.41 -8.85
N PRO A 115 -47.45 12.78 -8.38
CA PRO A 115 -47.48 11.36 -7.98
C PRO A 115 -48.45 10.46 -8.79
N GLU A 116 -48.11 9.19 -9.02
CA GLU A 116 -48.98 8.04 -9.36
C GLU A 116 -48.17 6.74 -9.13
N ARG A 117 -48.64 5.56 -8.69
CA ARG A 117 -49.89 4.95 -8.19
C ARG A 117 -49.50 3.66 -7.42
N GLU A 118 -50.38 3.25 -6.50
CA GLU A 118 -50.25 2.12 -5.57
C GLU A 118 -50.24 0.72 -6.24
N ASP A 119 -49.47 -0.20 -5.66
CA ASP A 119 -49.60 -1.64 -5.88
C ASP A 119 -49.74 -2.39 -4.54
N VAL A 120 -50.73 -3.28 -4.47
CA VAL A 120 -51.30 -3.82 -3.22
C VAL A 120 -50.48 -5.00 -2.70
N SER A 121 -49.96 -4.89 -1.47
CA SER A 121 -49.37 -5.99 -0.71
C SER A 121 -50.03 -6.16 0.67
N SER A 122 -49.90 -7.35 1.25
CA SER A 122 -50.57 -7.81 2.48
C SER A 122 -50.37 -6.86 3.69
N PRO A 123 -51.43 -6.38 4.39
CA PRO A 123 -51.34 -5.25 5.34
C PRO A 123 -50.50 -5.52 6.59
N TYR A 124 -50.49 -6.76 7.10
CA TYR A 124 -49.97 -7.04 8.44
C TYR A 124 -48.43 -7.06 8.55
N SER A 125 -47.73 -7.39 7.45
CA SER A 125 -46.26 -7.42 7.43
C SER A 125 -45.65 -6.05 7.07
N GLN A 126 -46.39 -5.21 6.33
CA GLN A 126 -45.95 -3.87 5.97
C GLN A 126 -46.08 -2.88 7.12
N ASP A 127 -47.17 -2.92 7.89
CA ASP A 127 -47.37 -2.03 9.04
C ASP A 127 -46.27 -2.22 10.10
N SER A 128 -45.85 -3.46 10.35
CA SER A 128 -44.80 -3.78 11.32
C SER A 128 -43.40 -3.34 10.85
N GLN A 129 -43.09 -3.48 9.56
CA GLN A 129 -41.83 -2.98 8.99
C GLN A 129 -41.80 -1.45 8.98
N GLN A 130 -42.88 -0.81 8.54
CA GLN A 130 -42.97 0.65 8.49
C GLN A 130 -42.85 1.27 9.88
N GLN A 131 -43.44 0.65 10.90
CA GLN A 131 -43.32 1.10 12.29
C GLN A 131 -41.88 0.97 12.83
N GLN A 132 -41.16 -0.09 12.47
CA GLN A 132 -39.73 -0.24 12.80
C GLN A 132 -38.86 0.82 12.12
N HIS A 133 -39.12 1.17 10.85
CA HIS A 133 -38.39 2.23 10.16
C HIS A 133 -38.61 3.60 10.84
N ILE A 134 -39.83 3.90 11.29
CA ILE A 134 -40.15 5.12 12.03
C ILE A 134 -39.39 5.18 13.37
N GLU A 135 -39.39 4.08 14.14
CA GLU A 135 -38.66 4.00 15.40
C GLU A 135 -37.15 4.19 15.22
N GLN A 136 -36.55 3.58 14.19
CA GLN A 136 -35.14 3.76 13.85
C GLN A 136 -34.82 5.20 13.42
N ASN A 137 -35.69 5.81 12.61
CA ASN A 137 -35.54 7.20 12.18
C ASN A 137 -35.60 8.17 13.37
N ASN A 138 -36.49 7.91 14.32
CA ASN A 138 -36.60 8.69 15.56
C ASN A 138 -35.32 8.55 16.40
N ALA A 139 -34.81 7.32 16.58
CA ALA A 139 -33.57 7.08 17.31
C ALA A 139 -32.36 7.80 16.68
N ALA A 140 -32.23 7.76 15.34
CA ALA A 140 -31.18 8.49 14.63
C ALA A 140 -31.31 10.01 14.81
N MET A 141 -32.53 10.55 14.79
CA MET A 141 -32.78 11.97 15.06
C MET A 141 -32.43 12.36 16.50
N ASP A 142 -32.77 11.53 17.48
CA ASP A 142 -32.48 11.78 18.90
C ASP A 142 -30.98 11.82 19.16
N LEU A 143 -30.20 10.93 18.53
CA LEU A 143 -28.74 10.98 18.57
C LEU A 143 -28.21 12.31 18.02
N ILE A 144 -28.66 12.73 16.83
CA ILE A 144 -28.22 13.98 16.19
C ILE A 144 -28.57 15.21 17.03
N ASN A 145 -29.78 15.24 17.62
CA ASN A 145 -30.24 16.34 18.47
C ASN A 145 -29.45 16.43 19.78
N SER A 146 -28.89 15.30 20.26
CA SER A 146 -28.14 15.23 21.51
C SER A 146 -26.67 15.65 21.36
N VAL A 147 -26.15 15.79 20.14
CA VAL A 147 -24.77 16.26 19.91
C VAL A 147 -24.64 17.74 20.27
N VAL A 148 -23.66 18.07 21.09
CA VAL A 148 -23.27 19.46 21.38
C VAL A 148 -21.85 19.69 20.89
N GLY A 149 -21.69 20.58 19.91
CA GLY A 149 -20.38 20.94 19.38
C GLY A 149 -19.49 21.62 20.43
N VAL A 150 -18.20 21.30 20.39
CA VAL A 150 -17.19 21.75 21.37
C VAL A 150 -17.01 23.27 21.35
N ASP A 151 -17.00 23.87 20.16
CA ASP A 151 -16.84 25.30 19.91
C ASP A 151 -18.07 25.91 19.22
N GLU A 152 -18.07 27.22 19.01
CA GLU A 152 -19.20 27.90 18.34
C GLU A 152 -19.37 27.43 16.89
N GLU A 153 -18.26 27.14 16.22
CA GLU A 153 -18.30 26.60 14.86
C GLU A 153 -18.92 25.19 14.85
N GLY A 154 -18.55 24.32 15.79
CA GLY A 154 -19.13 22.99 15.97
C GLY A 154 -20.61 23.04 16.32
N ARG A 155 -21.04 23.97 17.18
CA ARG A 155 -22.47 24.21 17.44
C ARG A 155 -23.20 24.68 16.18
N SER A 156 -22.59 25.57 15.40
CA SER A 156 -23.14 26.05 14.14
C SER A 156 -23.27 24.93 13.11
N ARG A 157 -22.22 24.12 12.94
CA ARG A 157 -22.22 22.90 12.12
C ARG A 157 -23.33 21.96 12.57
N GLN A 158 -23.48 21.71 13.87
CA GLN A 158 -24.53 20.81 14.36
C GLN A 158 -25.93 21.29 14.02
N ARG A 159 -26.21 22.60 14.16
CA ARG A 159 -27.52 23.16 13.78
C ARG A 159 -27.85 22.90 12.30
N ILE A 160 -26.84 23.01 11.43
CA ILE A 160 -27.00 22.72 9.99
C ILE A 160 -27.23 21.23 9.77
N LEU A 161 -26.46 20.37 10.43
CA LEU A 161 -26.60 18.90 10.35
C LEU A 161 -27.98 18.44 10.84
N THR A 162 -28.45 18.96 11.98
CA THR A 162 -29.81 18.69 12.49
C THR A 162 -30.89 19.14 11.50
N PHE A 163 -30.73 20.31 10.87
CA PHE A 163 -31.68 20.77 9.86
C PHE A 163 -31.70 19.86 8.63
N ALA A 164 -30.53 19.44 8.14
CA ALA A 164 -30.41 18.52 7.02
C ALA A 164 -31.02 17.15 7.34
N ALA A 165 -30.71 16.58 8.52
CA ALA A 165 -31.26 15.31 8.99
C ALA A 165 -32.80 15.31 8.97
N ARG A 166 -33.44 16.37 9.47
CA ARG A 166 -34.91 16.50 9.43
C ARG A 166 -35.47 16.49 8.02
N ARG A 167 -34.75 17.07 7.05
CA ARG A 167 -35.17 17.05 5.65
C ARG A 167 -35.07 15.66 5.04
N TYR A 168 -33.98 14.93 5.32
CA TYR A 168 -33.83 13.56 4.85
C TYR A 168 -34.83 12.60 5.50
N ALA A 169 -35.04 12.72 6.82
CA ALA A 169 -36.08 11.99 7.53
C ALA A 169 -37.46 12.19 6.90
N ALA A 170 -37.83 13.45 6.64
CA ALA A 170 -39.10 13.76 6.00
C ALA A 170 -39.16 13.33 4.52
N SER A 171 -38.02 13.19 3.83
CA SER A 171 -37.97 12.61 2.47
C SER A 171 -38.31 11.11 2.54
N ILE A 172 -37.68 10.39 3.47
CA ILE A 172 -37.86 8.94 3.66
C ILE A 172 -39.26 8.60 4.17
N GLU A 173 -39.86 9.45 5.01
CA GLU A 173 -41.27 9.30 5.41
C GLU A 173 -42.23 9.37 4.21
N ARG A 174 -41.91 10.18 3.19
CA ARG A 174 -42.72 10.31 1.97
C ARG A 174 -42.40 9.24 0.94
N ASN A 175 -41.13 8.87 0.84
CA ASN A 175 -40.61 7.87 -0.08
C ASN A 175 -39.55 7.01 0.64
N PRO A 176 -39.95 5.84 1.19
CA PRO A 176 -39.01 4.93 1.84
C PRO A 176 -37.91 4.38 0.92
N GLU A 177 -38.10 4.44 -0.39
CA GLU A 177 -37.13 3.97 -1.39
C GLU A 177 -36.14 5.06 -1.85
N ASP A 178 -36.17 6.25 -1.24
CA ASP A 178 -35.23 7.34 -1.50
C ASP A 178 -33.83 7.02 -0.95
N TYR A 179 -33.09 6.22 -1.72
CA TYR A 179 -31.73 5.80 -1.37
C TYR A 179 -30.76 6.99 -1.25
N ASP A 180 -30.99 8.08 -2.00
CA ASP A 180 -30.17 9.29 -1.95
C ASP A 180 -30.38 10.02 -0.62
N ALA A 181 -31.61 10.11 -0.12
CA ALA A 181 -31.87 10.64 1.22
C ALA A 181 -31.24 9.77 2.31
N LEU A 182 -31.31 8.44 2.20
CA LEU A 182 -30.67 7.51 3.14
C LEU A 182 -29.14 7.68 3.16
N TYR A 183 -28.52 7.70 1.97
CA TYR A 183 -27.08 7.94 1.82
C TYR A 183 -26.65 9.27 2.42
N ASN A 184 -27.35 10.36 2.11
CA ASN A 184 -27.00 11.68 2.63
C ASN A 184 -27.28 11.81 4.14
N TRP A 185 -28.28 11.11 4.67
CA TRP A 185 -28.49 11.06 6.11
C TRP A 185 -27.36 10.29 6.82
N ALA A 186 -26.87 9.20 6.23
CA ALA A 186 -25.70 8.49 6.75
C ALA A 186 -24.46 9.40 6.84
N LEU A 187 -24.23 10.25 5.82
CA LEU A 187 -23.17 11.27 5.86
C LEU A 187 -23.38 12.26 7.00
N VAL A 188 -24.61 12.74 7.20
CA VAL A 188 -24.94 13.66 8.32
C VAL A 188 -24.67 13.01 9.68
N LEU A 189 -24.95 11.71 9.83
CA LEU A 189 -24.64 10.95 11.04
C LEU A 189 -23.13 10.83 11.27
N GLN A 190 -22.33 10.54 10.24
CA GLN A 190 -20.86 10.52 10.35
C GLN A 190 -20.29 11.89 10.74
N GLU A 191 -20.71 12.95 10.07
CA GLU A 191 -20.27 14.32 10.36
C GLU A 191 -20.70 14.74 11.79
N SER A 192 -21.88 14.32 12.24
CA SER A 192 -22.31 14.53 13.62
C SER A 192 -21.43 13.76 14.60
N ALA A 193 -20.99 12.54 14.25
CA ALA A 193 -20.10 11.72 15.07
C ALA A 193 -18.71 12.37 15.25
N ASP A 194 -18.20 13.05 14.22
CA ASP A 194 -16.96 13.82 14.30
C ASP A 194 -17.08 15.13 15.08
N ASN A 195 -18.30 15.64 15.23
CA ASN A 195 -18.60 16.83 16.02
C ASN A 195 -18.82 16.54 17.51
N VAL A 196 -18.87 15.26 17.91
CA VAL A 196 -18.98 14.83 19.32
C VAL A 196 -17.70 15.17 20.08
N SER A 197 -17.86 15.79 21.26
CA SER A 197 -16.73 16.02 22.17
C SER A 197 -16.10 14.71 22.63
N PRO A 198 -14.75 14.60 22.70
CA PRO A 198 -14.08 13.42 23.24
C PRO A 198 -14.53 13.02 24.65
N ASP A 199 -14.96 14.00 25.46
CA ASP A 199 -15.42 13.80 26.84
C ASP A 199 -16.92 13.46 26.93
N SER A 200 -17.64 13.50 25.82
CA SER A 200 -19.08 13.21 25.79
C SER A 200 -19.34 11.71 25.92
N THR A 201 -20.14 11.33 26.90
CA THR A 201 -20.60 9.94 27.08
C THR A 201 -21.90 9.65 26.32
N SER A 202 -22.68 10.69 25.98
CA SER A 202 -23.94 10.54 25.23
C SER A 202 -24.24 11.81 24.40
N PRO A 203 -24.52 11.67 23.08
CA PRO A 203 -24.48 10.44 22.30
C PRO A 203 -23.01 9.99 22.14
N SER A 204 -22.77 8.68 22.11
CA SER A 204 -21.43 8.18 21.81
C SER A 204 -21.15 8.31 20.31
N LYS A 205 -19.90 8.64 19.96
CA LYS A 205 -19.44 8.64 18.56
C LYS A 205 -19.77 7.33 17.84
N ASP A 206 -19.63 6.21 18.55
CA ASP A 206 -19.93 4.87 18.04
C ASP A 206 -21.42 4.66 17.73
N ALA A 207 -22.35 5.15 18.55
CA ALA A 207 -23.77 5.03 18.28
C ALA A 207 -24.18 5.78 16.99
N LEU A 208 -23.63 6.97 16.77
CA LEU A 208 -23.85 7.73 15.53
C LEU A 208 -23.28 7.00 14.31
N LEU A 209 -22.07 6.43 14.42
CA LEU A 209 -21.46 5.66 13.33
C LEU A 209 -22.19 4.35 13.05
N GLU A 210 -22.75 3.70 14.08
CA GLU A 210 -23.57 2.50 13.92
C GLU A 210 -24.86 2.81 13.15
N GLU A 211 -25.56 3.90 13.50
CA GLU A 211 -26.74 4.34 12.73
C GLU A 211 -26.37 4.76 11.30
N ALA A 212 -25.22 5.42 11.10
CA ALA A 212 -24.73 5.71 9.75
C ALA A 212 -24.53 4.43 8.94
N CYS A 213 -23.95 3.38 9.54
CA CYS A 213 -23.77 2.08 8.89
C CYS A 213 -25.11 1.46 8.46
N LYS A 214 -26.16 1.53 9.30
CA LYS A 214 -27.50 1.02 8.97
C LYS A 214 -28.11 1.78 7.78
N LYS A 215 -27.95 3.11 7.74
CA LYS A 215 -28.43 3.94 6.63
C LYS A 215 -27.68 3.68 5.33
N TYR A 216 -26.37 3.43 5.37
CA TYR A 216 -25.62 2.99 4.19
C TYR A 216 -26.04 1.60 3.70
N ASP A 217 -26.26 0.65 4.61
CA ASP A 217 -26.76 -0.68 4.26
C ASP A 217 -28.13 -0.59 3.55
N GLU A 218 -29.05 0.22 4.07
CA GLU A 218 -30.35 0.46 3.46
C GLU A 218 -30.22 1.12 2.07
N ALA A 219 -29.40 2.18 1.95
CA ALA A 219 -29.15 2.86 0.69
C ALA A 219 -28.54 1.92 -0.38
N THR A 220 -27.61 1.04 0.01
CA THR A 220 -26.98 0.08 -0.91
C THR A 220 -27.88 -1.10 -1.25
N ARG A 221 -28.84 -1.47 -0.39
CA ARG A 221 -29.88 -2.44 -0.73
C ARG A 221 -30.83 -1.89 -1.80
N LEU A 222 -31.19 -0.61 -1.72
CA LEU A 222 -32.04 0.07 -2.71
C LEU A 222 -31.28 0.39 -4.01
N CYS A 223 -30.01 0.79 -3.90
CA CYS A 223 -29.14 1.08 -5.04
C CYS A 223 -27.79 0.34 -4.93
N PRO A 224 -27.70 -0.92 -5.39
CA PRO A 224 -26.48 -1.76 -5.28
C PRO A 224 -25.28 -1.28 -6.10
N THR A 225 -25.47 -0.26 -6.94
CA THR A 225 -24.42 0.36 -7.76
C THR A 225 -23.91 1.68 -7.19
N LEU A 226 -24.44 2.14 -6.04
CA LEU A 226 -24.02 3.36 -5.37
C LEU A 226 -22.65 3.18 -4.69
N HIS A 227 -21.59 3.29 -5.48
CA HIS A 227 -20.21 3.09 -5.02
C HIS A 227 -19.79 4.05 -3.89
N ASP A 228 -20.27 5.30 -3.89
CA ASP A 228 -20.00 6.28 -2.84
C ASP A 228 -20.54 5.85 -1.48
N ALA A 229 -21.70 5.18 -1.45
CA ALA A 229 -22.26 4.62 -0.23
C ALA A 229 -21.38 3.50 0.31
N TYR A 230 -20.94 2.55 -0.52
CA TYR A 230 -19.99 1.52 -0.09
C TYR A 230 -18.67 2.11 0.43
N TYR A 231 -18.13 3.12 -0.26
CA TYR A 231 -16.88 3.78 0.15
C TYR A 231 -17.01 4.48 1.51
N ASN A 232 -18.04 5.31 1.70
CA ASN A 232 -18.24 6.04 2.95
C ASN A 232 -18.69 5.13 4.09
N TRP A 233 -19.42 4.06 3.79
CA TRP A 233 -19.73 3.01 4.74
C TRP A 233 -18.47 2.30 5.24
N ALA A 234 -17.53 1.98 4.35
CA ALA A 234 -16.25 1.40 4.73
C ALA A 234 -15.45 2.33 5.67
N ILE A 235 -15.51 3.65 5.46
CA ILE A 235 -14.92 4.65 6.37
C ILE A 235 -15.60 4.60 7.74
N ALA A 236 -16.94 4.60 7.80
CA ALA A 236 -17.69 4.51 9.05
C ALA A 236 -17.30 3.27 9.86
N ILE A 237 -17.26 2.10 9.20
CA ILE A 237 -16.86 0.84 9.84
C ILE A 237 -15.40 0.91 10.30
N SER A 238 -14.50 1.49 9.50
CA SER A 238 -13.09 1.66 9.85
C SER A 238 -12.92 2.48 11.13
N ASP A 239 -13.69 3.56 11.28
CA ASP A 239 -13.63 4.39 12.48
C ASP A 239 -14.21 3.68 13.71
N ARG A 240 -15.26 2.87 13.53
CA ARG A 240 -15.74 1.95 14.57
C ARG A 240 -14.67 0.94 14.98
N ALA A 241 -13.97 0.33 14.01
CA ALA A 241 -12.90 -0.63 14.28
C ALA A 241 -11.76 -0.01 15.10
N LYS A 242 -11.35 1.23 14.77
CA LYS A 242 -10.32 1.97 15.53
C LYS A 242 -10.72 2.18 17.00
N MET A 243 -11.99 2.50 17.28
CA MET A 243 -12.47 2.68 18.65
C MET A 243 -12.46 1.38 19.47
N ARG A 244 -12.50 0.21 18.81
CA ARG A 244 -12.41 -1.11 19.46
C ARG A 244 -10.97 -1.59 19.66
N GLY A 245 -9.96 -0.87 19.15
CA GLY A 245 -8.56 -1.18 19.33
C GLY A 245 -8.17 -2.56 18.76
N ARG A 246 -7.51 -3.39 19.58
CA ARG A 246 -7.01 -4.72 19.18
C ARG A 246 -7.89 -5.85 19.70
N THR A 247 -9.17 -5.85 19.34
CA THR A 247 -10.16 -6.84 19.76
C THR A 247 -10.62 -7.71 18.59
N LYS A 248 -11.29 -8.83 18.89
CA LYS A 248 -11.92 -9.67 17.86
C LYS A 248 -13.06 -8.95 17.12
N GLU A 249 -13.77 -8.07 17.82
CA GLU A 249 -14.76 -7.19 17.21
C GLU A 249 -14.11 -6.22 16.21
N ALA A 250 -12.97 -5.62 16.55
CA ALA A 250 -12.21 -4.77 15.61
C ALA A 250 -11.76 -5.54 14.36
N GLU A 251 -11.31 -6.80 14.52
CA GLU A 251 -10.95 -7.67 13.40
C GLU A 251 -12.11 -7.89 12.43
N GLU A 252 -13.30 -8.15 12.96
CA GLU A 252 -14.52 -8.35 12.17
C GLU A 252 -14.94 -7.05 11.46
N LEU A 253 -14.92 -5.91 12.15
CA LEU A 253 -15.20 -4.61 11.56
C LEU A 253 -14.20 -4.28 10.44
N TRP A 254 -12.90 -4.53 10.63
CA TRP A 254 -11.91 -4.32 9.58
C TRP A 254 -12.17 -5.21 8.35
N LYS A 255 -12.55 -6.48 8.55
CA LYS A 255 -12.96 -7.37 7.45
C LYS A 255 -14.17 -6.81 6.70
N GLN A 256 -15.20 -6.36 7.40
CA GLN A 256 -16.38 -5.73 6.77
C GLN A 256 -16.02 -4.45 6.01
N ALA A 257 -15.19 -3.58 6.59
CA ALA A 257 -14.70 -2.37 5.92
C ALA A 257 -13.94 -2.74 4.62
N THR A 258 -13.07 -3.75 4.65
CA THR A 258 -12.38 -4.20 3.44
C THR A 258 -13.34 -4.74 2.38
N GLY A 259 -14.40 -5.46 2.75
CA GLY A 259 -15.43 -5.91 1.82
C GLY A 259 -16.17 -4.75 1.13
N ASN A 260 -16.49 -3.71 1.88
CA ASN A 260 -17.12 -2.51 1.32
C ASN A 260 -16.16 -1.71 0.41
N TYR A 261 -14.87 -1.59 0.78
CA TYR A 261 -13.88 -1.00 -0.13
C TYR A 261 -13.71 -1.80 -1.43
N VAL A 262 -13.70 -3.15 -1.36
CA VAL A 262 -13.68 -4.01 -2.54
C VAL A 262 -14.86 -3.67 -3.44
N LYS A 263 -16.08 -3.60 -2.89
CA LYS A 263 -17.28 -3.31 -3.66
C LYS A 263 -17.26 -1.92 -4.29
N ALA A 264 -16.82 -0.90 -3.53
CA ALA A 264 -16.67 0.46 -4.03
C ALA A 264 -15.70 0.53 -5.21
N VAL A 265 -14.54 -0.12 -5.12
CA VAL A 265 -13.53 -0.17 -6.19
C VAL A 265 -14.00 -0.99 -7.39
N GLN A 266 -14.76 -2.08 -7.19
CA GLN A 266 -15.35 -2.85 -8.29
C GLN A 266 -16.35 -2.00 -9.11
N LEU A 267 -17.14 -1.15 -8.44
CA LEU A 267 -18.10 -0.27 -9.09
C LEU A 267 -17.43 0.97 -9.71
N ASN A 268 -16.36 1.47 -9.10
CA ASN A 268 -15.56 2.59 -9.61
C ASN A 268 -14.04 2.30 -9.45
N TRP A 269 -13.47 1.68 -10.47
CA TRP A 269 -12.08 1.23 -10.47
C TRP A 269 -11.05 2.37 -10.52
N ASN A 270 -11.46 3.57 -10.94
CA ASN A 270 -10.58 4.72 -11.14
C ASN A 270 -10.56 5.67 -9.92
N SER A 271 -10.48 5.12 -8.71
CA SER A 271 -10.43 5.90 -7.46
C SER A 271 -9.15 5.63 -6.67
N PRO A 272 -8.09 6.47 -6.82
CA PRO A 272 -6.88 6.38 -6.02
C PRO A 272 -7.17 6.42 -4.51
N GLN A 273 -8.10 7.27 -4.08
CA GLN A 273 -8.49 7.45 -2.69
C GLN A 273 -9.11 6.18 -2.09
N ALA A 274 -10.01 5.51 -2.84
CA ALA A 274 -10.60 4.25 -2.40
C ALA A 274 -9.56 3.14 -2.28
N LEU A 275 -8.65 3.01 -3.26
CA LEU A 275 -7.55 2.06 -3.21
C LEU A 275 -6.59 2.32 -2.04
N ASN A 276 -6.23 3.58 -1.79
CA ASN A 276 -5.40 3.95 -0.66
C ASN A 276 -6.06 3.63 0.69
N ASN A 277 -7.34 3.96 0.85
CA ASN A 277 -8.06 3.69 2.11
C ASN A 277 -8.31 2.19 2.32
N TRP A 278 -8.50 1.43 1.24
CA TRP A 278 -8.51 -0.03 1.30
C TRP A 278 -7.16 -0.57 1.78
N GLY A 279 -6.05 -0.07 1.25
CA GLY A 279 -4.71 -0.41 1.70
C GLY A 279 -4.49 -0.11 3.19
N LEU A 280 -4.98 1.04 3.67
CA LEU A 280 -4.91 1.41 5.10
C LEU A 280 -5.74 0.45 5.98
N ALA A 281 -6.97 0.11 5.57
CA ALA A 281 -7.80 -0.85 6.32
C ALA A 281 -7.13 -2.24 6.40
N LEU A 282 -6.48 -2.68 5.31
CA LEU A 282 -5.71 -3.92 5.31
C LEU A 282 -4.47 -3.82 6.22
N GLN A 283 -3.78 -2.68 6.24
CA GLN A 283 -2.65 -2.44 7.15
C GLN A 283 -3.08 -2.55 8.62
N GLU A 284 -4.20 -1.91 9.00
CA GLU A 284 -4.75 -1.99 10.35
C GLU A 284 -5.20 -3.41 10.70
N LEU A 285 -5.90 -4.11 9.79
CA LEU A 285 -6.26 -5.51 9.95
C LEU A 285 -5.01 -6.38 10.16
N SER A 286 -3.94 -6.15 9.38
CA SER A 286 -2.69 -6.91 9.48
C SER A 286 -1.99 -6.77 10.84
N ALA A 287 -2.24 -5.67 11.55
CA ALA A 287 -1.64 -5.40 12.84
C ALA A 287 -2.28 -6.18 14.00
N ILE A 288 -3.47 -6.75 13.79
CA ILE A 288 -4.26 -7.43 14.84
C ILE A 288 -4.56 -8.91 14.54
N VAL A 289 -4.36 -9.36 13.30
CA VAL A 289 -4.53 -10.77 12.90
C VAL A 289 -3.31 -11.65 13.26
N PRO A 290 -3.48 -12.99 13.32
CA PRO A 290 -2.36 -13.90 13.50
C PRO A 290 -1.30 -13.80 12.40
N ALA A 291 -0.04 -14.10 12.74
CA ALA A 291 1.12 -13.97 11.84
C ALA A 291 0.96 -14.73 10.50
N ARG A 292 0.29 -15.90 10.52
CA ARG A 292 -0.01 -16.70 9.33
C ARG A 292 -0.83 -15.95 8.27
N GLU A 293 -1.73 -15.07 8.70
CA GLU A 293 -2.63 -14.32 7.82
C GLU A 293 -2.05 -12.94 7.48
N LYS A 294 -1.26 -12.38 8.39
CA LYS A 294 -0.61 -11.06 8.26
C LYS A 294 0.12 -10.90 6.93
N GLN A 295 0.96 -11.87 6.56
CA GLN A 295 1.78 -11.78 5.34
C GLN A 295 0.95 -11.64 4.06
N ARG A 296 -0.15 -12.40 3.94
CA ARG A 296 -1.06 -12.29 2.80
C ARG A 296 -1.75 -10.91 2.76
N ILE A 297 -2.22 -10.44 3.92
CA ILE A 297 -2.94 -9.16 4.03
C ILE A 297 -2.00 -7.98 3.70
N VAL A 298 -0.75 -8.00 4.19
CA VAL A 298 0.26 -6.97 3.90
C VAL A 298 0.59 -6.92 2.41
N ARG A 299 0.75 -8.07 1.74
CA ARG A 299 0.98 -8.12 0.29
C ARG A 299 -0.21 -7.53 -0.48
N THR A 300 -1.44 -7.81 -0.06
CA THR A 300 -2.63 -7.17 -0.65
C THR A 300 -2.62 -5.65 -0.42
N ALA A 301 -2.27 -5.18 0.78
CA ALA A 301 -2.18 -3.75 1.08
C ALA A 301 -1.17 -3.03 0.16
N ILE A 302 0.02 -3.62 -0.01
CA ILE A 302 1.07 -3.13 -0.93
C ILE A 302 0.52 -3.01 -2.36
N SER A 303 -0.18 -4.04 -2.85
CA SER A 303 -0.81 -4.01 -4.17
C SER A 303 -1.83 -2.87 -4.31
N LYS A 304 -2.64 -2.59 -3.28
CA LYS A 304 -3.62 -1.48 -3.33
C LYS A 304 -2.97 -0.11 -3.30
N PHE A 305 -1.92 0.10 -2.51
CA PHE A 305 -1.18 1.36 -2.56
C PHE A 305 -0.48 1.56 -3.91
N ARG A 306 0.13 0.52 -4.49
CA ARG A 306 0.70 0.58 -5.84
C ARG A 306 -0.34 0.92 -6.89
N ALA A 307 -1.51 0.28 -6.86
CA ALA A 307 -2.60 0.59 -7.77
C ALA A 307 -3.07 2.05 -7.63
N ALA A 308 -3.16 2.58 -6.40
CA ALA A 308 -3.49 3.99 -6.18
C ALA A 308 -2.45 4.94 -6.80
N ILE A 309 -1.16 4.61 -6.69
CA ILE A 309 -0.05 5.38 -7.29
C ILE A 309 -0.08 5.27 -8.81
N GLN A 310 -0.44 4.12 -9.38
CA GLN A 310 -0.54 3.95 -10.83
C GLN A 310 -1.67 4.77 -11.45
N LEU A 311 -2.78 4.98 -10.72
CA LEU A 311 -3.84 5.88 -11.15
C LEU A 311 -3.47 7.36 -10.98
N GLN A 312 -2.72 7.68 -9.92
CA GLN A 312 -2.25 9.03 -9.65
C GLN A 312 -0.82 9.01 -9.11
N PHE A 313 0.15 9.20 -10.00
CA PHE A 313 1.58 9.05 -9.68
C PHE A 313 2.09 10.04 -8.62
N ASP A 314 1.45 11.20 -8.47
CA ASP A 314 1.80 12.19 -7.45
C ASP A 314 0.97 12.09 -6.16
N PHE A 315 0.24 10.98 -5.97
CA PHE A 315 -0.57 10.75 -4.79
C PHE A 315 0.30 10.43 -3.56
N HIS A 316 0.92 11.48 -3.02
CA HIS A 316 1.91 11.42 -1.94
C HIS A 316 1.46 10.66 -0.70
N ARG A 317 0.15 10.61 -0.39
CA ARG A 317 -0.38 9.82 0.72
C ARG A 317 -0.21 8.31 0.48
N ALA A 318 -0.55 7.82 -0.72
CA ALA A 318 -0.36 6.42 -1.08
C ALA A 318 1.13 6.05 -1.16
N ILE A 319 1.96 6.94 -1.71
CA ILE A 319 3.43 6.78 -1.73
C ILE A 319 3.97 6.64 -0.31
N TYR A 320 3.59 7.55 0.60
CA TYR A 320 3.99 7.49 2.00
C TYR A 320 3.51 6.21 2.69
N ASN A 321 2.23 5.86 2.53
CA ASN A 321 1.65 4.68 3.15
C ASN A 321 2.35 3.39 2.67
N LEU A 322 2.63 3.28 1.38
CA LEU A 322 3.41 2.16 0.83
C LEU A 322 4.81 2.09 1.47
N GLY A 323 5.50 3.23 1.60
CA GLY A 323 6.78 3.30 2.30
C GLY A 323 6.70 2.78 3.74
N THR A 324 5.66 3.16 4.49
CA THR A 324 5.47 2.69 5.88
C THR A 324 5.13 1.20 5.98
N VAL A 325 4.34 0.65 5.04
CA VAL A 325 4.03 -0.78 5.01
C VAL A 325 5.25 -1.61 4.65
N LEU A 326 6.07 -1.15 3.70
CA LEU A 326 7.33 -1.82 3.35
C LEU A 326 8.32 -1.81 4.53
N TYR A 327 8.37 -0.73 5.31
CA TYR A 327 9.15 -0.68 6.55
C TYR A 327 8.67 -1.73 7.54
N GLY A 328 7.36 -1.79 7.80
CA GLY A 328 6.77 -2.78 8.71
C GLY A 328 7.03 -4.22 8.26
N LEU A 329 6.97 -4.47 6.94
CA LEU A 329 7.30 -5.77 6.36
C LEU A 329 8.79 -6.13 6.53
N ALA A 330 9.69 -5.15 6.44
CA ALA A 330 11.12 -5.35 6.69
C ALA A 330 11.38 -5.76 8.15
N GLU A 331 10.76 -5.06 9.11
CA GLU A 331 10.84 -5.37 10.55
C GLU A 331 10.30 -6.78 10.87
N ASP A 332 9.16 -7.15 10.29
CA ASP A 332 8.59 -8.48 10.49
C ASP A 332 9.49 -9.58 9.91
N THR A 333 9.99 -9.38 8.69
CA THR A 333 10.89 -10.35 8.03
C THR A 333 12.19 -10.52 8.81
N LEU A 334 12.73 -9.43 9.36
CA LEU A 334 13.91 -9.45 10.22
C LEU A 334 13.67 -10.24 11.51
N ARG A 335 12.54 -9.99 12.18
CA ARG A 335 12.17 -10.64 13.45
C ARG A 335 11.86 -12.13 13.29
N THR A 336 11.26 -12.53 12.17
CA THR A 336 10.93 -13.93 11.88
C THR A 336 12.15 -14.74 11.39
N GLY A 337 13.30 -14.10 11.21
CA GLY A 337 14.60 -14.79 11.04
C GLY A 337 14.92 -15.25 9.62
N GLY A 338 14.46 -14.52 8.58
CA GLY A 338 14.95 -14.71 7.21
C GLY A 338 14.67 -16.09 6.59
N SER A 339 13.45 -16.26 6.10
CA SER A 339 12.98 -17.19 5.06
C SER A 339 13.23 -18.71 5.14
N VAL A 340 12.12 -19.45 5.01
CA VAL A 340 12.08 -20.88 4.60
C VAL A 340 12.23 -21.02 3.06
N ASN A 341 12.22 -19.92 2.28
CA ASN A 341 12.23 -19.89 0.81
C ASN A 341 13.25 -18.89 0.20
N ALA A 342 14.10 -19.35 -0.72
CA ALA A 342 15.11 -18.54 -1.40
C ALA A 342 14.58 -17.39 -2.31
N GLN A 343 13.26 -17.17 -2.38
CA GLN A 343 12.59 -16.18 -3.24
C GLN A 343 12.09 -14.93 -2.51
N GLU A 344 12.20 -14.84 -1.18
CA GLU A 344 11.71 -13.66 -0.44
C GLU A 344 12.73 -12.50 -0.48
N VAL A 345 12.22 -11.28 -0.72
CA VAL A 345 13.01 -10.03 -0.73
C VAL A 345 13.70 -9.83 0.62
N SER A 346 15.01 -9.56 0.61
CA SER A 346 15.77 -9.34 1.85
C SER A 346 15.22 -8.15 2.64
N PRO A 347 15.30 -8.18 3.99
CA PRO A 347 14.91 -7.03 4.82
C PRO A 347 15.59 -5.71 4.40
N ASN A 348 16.86 -5.77 4.01
CA ASN A 348 17.61 -4.59 3.57
C ASN A 348 17.05 -3.97 2.28
N GLU A 349 16.63 -4.79 1.32
CA GLU A 349 15.97 -4.28 0.11
C GLU A 349 14.61 -3.67 0.45
N LEU A 350 13.84 -4.26 1.36
CA LEU A 350 12.56 -3.69 1.82
C LEU A 350 12.76 -2.34 2.54
N TYR A 351 13.78 -2.21 3.38
CA TYR A 351 14.16 -0.94 4.01
C TYR A 351 14.57 0.10 2.96
N SER A 352 15.36 -0.30 1.96
CA SER A 352 15.76 0.59 0.87
C SER A 352 14.55 1.07 0.06
N GLN A 353 13.64 0.16 -0.31
CA GLN A 353 12.39 0.50 -1.00
C GLN A 353 11.53 1.44 -0.15
N SER A 354 11.36 1.15 1.14
CA SER A 354 10.66 2.03 2.08
C SER A 354 11.24 3.45 2.08
N ALA A 355 12.58 3.56 2.13
CA ALA A 355 13.26 4.84 2.13
C ALA A 355 13.07 5.61 0.82
N ILE A 356 13.07 4.93 -0.33
CA ILE A 356 12.77 5.53 -1.65
C ILE A 356 11.36 6.14 -1.65
N TYR A 357 10.36 5.38 -1.20
CA TYR A 357 8.98 5.85 -1.12
C TYR A 357 8.81 7.04 -0.16
N ILE A 358 9.40 6.98 1.04
CA ILE A 358 9.32 8.07 2.02
C ILE A 358 10.04 9.32 1.51
N ALA A 359 11.20 9.18 0.88
CA ALA A 359 11.91 10.29 0.24
C ALA A 359 11.06 10.93 -0.87
N ALA A 360 10.42 10.13 -1.71
CA ALA A 360 9.55 10.62 -2.76
C ALA A 360 8.32 11.37 -2.21
N ALA A 361 7.66 10.83 -1.18
CA ALA A 361 6.53 11.50 -0.53
C ALA A 361 6.95 12.84 0.09
N HIS A 362 8.12 12.89 0.75
CA HIS A 362 8.67 14.14 1.28
C HIS A 362 9.02 15.14 0.16
N ALA A 363 9.63 14.70 -0.94
CA ALA A 363 9.96 15.57 -2.07
C ALA A 363 8.70 16.21 -2.69
N LEU A 364 7.62 15.46 -2.82
CA LEU A 364 6.34 15.96 -3.34
C LEU A 364 5.63 16.91 -2.37
N LYS A 365 5.76 16.69 -1.05
CA LYS A 365 5.14 17.51 0.01
C LYS A 365 6.12 17.80 1.17
N PRO A 366 7.10 18.69 0.99
CA PRO A 366 8.15 18.94 1.99
C PRO A 366 7.62 19.56 3.29
N ASN A 367 6.51 20.31 3.21
CA ASN A 367 5.91 20.99 4.37
C ASN A 367 5.19 20.04 5.34
N TYR A 368 5.07 18.74 5.02
CA TYR A 368 4.44 17.76 5.90
C TYR A 368 5.47 17.28 6.92
N SER A 369 5.31 17.70 8.17
CA SER A 369 6.22 17.38 9.28
C SER A 369 6.37 15.87 9.51
N VAL A 370 5.28 15.12 9.32
CA VAL A 370 5.25 13.65 9.41
C VAL A 370 6.25 13.03 8.41
N TYR A 371 6.26 13.50 7.16
CA TYR A 371 7.17 12.99 6.13
C TYR A 371 8.62 13.34 6.42
N SER A 372 8.86 14.57 6.90
CA SER A 372 10.19 15.01 7.32
C SER A 372 10.74 14.15 8.46
N SER A 373 9.88 13.76 9.39
CA SER A 373 10.24 12.94 10.55
C SER A 373 10.51 11.49 10.16
N ALA A 374 9.65 10.92 9.31
CA ALA A 374 9.86 9.58 8.75
C ALA A 374 11.14 9.52 7.91
N LEU A 375 11.39 10.52 7.06
CA LEU A 375 12.60 10.60 6.24
C LEU A 375 13.87 10.60 7.11
N ARG A 376 13.87 11.31 8.24
CA ARG A 376 15.02 11.31 9.16
C ARG A 376 15.38 9.90 9.66
N LEU A 377 14.39 9.03 9.83
CA LEU A 377 14.60 7.65 10.28
C LEU A 377 15.16 6.76 9.18
N VAL A 378 14.67 6.92 7.95
CA VAL A 378 14.98 6.00 6.83
C VAL A 378 16.05 6.52 5.87
N ARG A 379 16.47 7.80 5.97
CA ARG A 379 17.42 8.40 5.03
C ARG A 379 18.74 7.64 4.93
N SER A 380 19.23 7.08 6.02
CA SER A 380 20.47 6.26 6.01
C SER A 380 20.32 4.91 5.30
N MET A 381 19.09 4.51 4.96
CA MET A 381 18.78 3.30 4.20
C MET A 381 18.80 3.54 2.67
N LEU A 382 18.96 4.80 2.24
CA LEU A 382 19.20 5.15 0.84
C LEU A 382 20.69 4.97 0.48
N PRO A 383 21.01 4.57 -0.75
CA PRO A 383 22.38 4.49 -1.24
C PRO A 383 22.91 5.89 -1.64
N LEU A 384 23.02 6.79 -0.67
CA LEU A 384 23.45 8.19 -0.88
C LEU A 384 24.82 8.25 -1.60
N PRO A 385 25.02 9.19 -2.56
CA PRO A 385 24.15 10.30 -2.95
C PRO A 385 23.05 9.93 -3.97
N HIS A 386 22.79 8.64 -4.18
CA HIS A 386 21.80 8.15 -5.13
C HIS A 386 20.50 7.75 -4.42
N LEU A 387 19.41 7.70 -5.18
CA LEU A 387 18.12 7.21 -4.69
C LEU A 387 18.05 5.68 -4.73
N LYS A 388 18.57 5.06 -5.80
CA LYS A 388 18.66 3.60 -5.93
C LYS A 388 19.97 3.21 -6.60
N VAL A 389 20.55 2.10 -6.15
CA VAL A 389 21.67 1.41 -6.79
C VAL A 389 21.29 -0.06 -6.91
N GLY A 390 21.65 -0.70 -8.02
CA GLY A 390 21.40 -2.12 -8.21
C GLY A 390 21.89 -2.62 -9.54
N TYR A 391 21.72 -3.92 -9.79
CA TYR A 391 22.14 -4.53 -11.03
C TYR A 391 20.99 -4.61 -12.03
N LEU A 392 21.32 -4.36 -13.29
CA LEU A 392 20.47 -4.59 -14.44
C LEU A 392 21.32 -5.21 -15.55
N THR A 393 20.71 -6.08 -16.34
CA THR A 393 21.30 -6.64 -17.54
C THR A 393 20.95 -5.74 -18.71
N ALA A 394 21.97 -5.29 -19.44
CA ALA A 394 21.84 -4.28 -20.48
C ALA A 394 22.69 -4.64 -21.72
N PRO A 395 22.30 -4.16 -22.92
CA PRO A 395 23.09 -4.38 -24.13
C PRO A 395 24.40 -3.56 -24.10
N PRO A 396 25.35 -3.81 -25.03
CA PRO A 396 26.49 -2.92 -25.22
C PRO A 396 26.03 -1.48 -25.50
N ALA A 397 26.68 -0.50 -24.88
CA ALA A 397 26.27 0.90 -25.00
C ALA A 397 26.33 1.40 -26.45
N GLY A 398 25.24 2.03 -26.89
CA GLY A 398 25.07 2.51 -28.26
C GLY A 398 24.50 1.47 -29.24
N ALA A 399 24.24 0.24 -28.81
CA ALA A 399 23.46 -0.74 -29.56
C ALA A 399 22.03 -0.82 -29.00
N LEU A 400 21.03 -0.53 -29.85
CA LEU A 400 19.61 -0.64 -29.48
C LEU A 400 19.14 -2.11 -29.45
N VAL A 401 19.78 -2.96 -30.26
CA VAL A 401 19.51 -4.40 -30.35
C VAL A 401 20.86 -5.11 -30.37
N ALA A 402 21.01 -6.12 -29.51
CA ALA A 402 22.21 -6.95 -29.44
C ALA A 402 21.81 -8.41 -29.21
N PRO A 403 22.56 -9.38 -29.78
CA PRO A 403 22.41 -10.80 -29.45
C PRO A 403 22.42 -11.02 -27.94
N HIS A 404 21.63 -11.97 -27.43
CA HIS A 404 21.50 -12.21 -25.99
C HIS A 404 22.84 -12.41 -25.27
N ASN A 405 23.82 -13.05 -25.92
CA ASN A 405 25.16 -13.27 -25.36
C ASN A 405 25.98 -11.98 -25.13
N ASP A 406 25.60 -10.87 -25.76
CA ASP A 406 26.29 -9.58 -25.63
C ASP A 406 25.75 -8.73 -24.48
N TRP A 407 24.57 -9.08 -23.94
CA TRP A 407 23.99 -8.43 -22.79
C TRP A 407 24.79 -8.75 -21.53
N LYS A 408 25.08 -7.72 -20.74
CA LYS A 408 25.95 -7.84 -19.57
C LYS A 408 25.27 -7.26 -18.35
N ARG A 409 25.20 -8.08 -17.31
CA ARG A 409 24.83 -7.64 -15.97
C ARG A 409 25.83 -6.58 -15.50
N SER A 410 25.32 -5.39 -15.25
CA SER A 410 26.08 -4.21 -14.86
C SER A 410 25.39 -3.51 -13.70
N GLU A 411 26.13 -2.75 -12.92
CA GLU A 411 25.55 -1.93 -11.86
C GLU A 411 25.05 -0.61 -12.45
N PHE A 412 23.90 -0.15 -11.98
CA PHE A 412 23.26 1.10 -12.33
C PHE A 412 22.95 1.88 -11.06
N PHE A 413 22.99 3.20 -11.16
CA PHE A 413 22.47 4.09 -10.14
C PHE A 413 21.41 5.02 -10.73
N LEU A 414 20.47 5.42 -9.88
CA LEU A 414 19.43 6.40 -10.15
C LEU A 414 19.55 7.53 -9.15
N ASP A 415 19.76 8.75 -9.63
CA ASP A 415 19.70 9.98 -8.85
C ASP A 415 18.47 10.82 -9.26
N HIS A 416 18.48 12.12 -8.99
CA HIS A 416 17.38 13.04 -9.31
C HIS A 416 17.41 13.54 -10.77
N GLU A 417 18.48 13.28 -11.51
CA GLU A 417 18.71 13.77 -12.89
C GLU A 417 18.75 12.63 -13.91
N LYS A 418 19.23 11.43 -13.54
CA LYS A 418 19.51 10.35 -14.49
C LYS A 418 19.51 8.94 -13.89
N LEU A 419 19.27 7.97 -14.76
CA LEU A 419 19.66 6.58 -14.60
C LEU A 419 20.95 6.33 -15.39
N GLN A 420 22.00 5.83 -14.75
CA GLN A 420 23.31 5.66 -15.39
C GLN A 420 23.99 4.34 -15.02
N GLN A 421 24.58 3.68 -16.03
CA GLN A 421 25.42 2.50 -15.87
C GLN A 421 26.78 2.88 -15.27
N VAL A 422 27.20 2.19 -14.22
CA VAL A 422 28.50 2.38 -13.59
C VAL A 422 29.61 1.83 -14.50
N PRO A 423 30.64 2.63 -14.86
CA PRO A 423 31.75 2.16 -15.66
C PRO A 423 32.55 1.04 -14.96
N LYS A 424 32.94 0.00 -15.73
CA LYS A 424 33.73 -1.16 -15.23
C LYS A 424 35.04 -0.83 -14.50
N GLY A 425 35.55 0.41 -14.59
CA GLY A 425 36.77 0.85 -13.92
C GLY A 425 36.57 1.23 -12.44
N GLU A 426 35.36 1.68 -12.08
CA GLU A 426 35.04 2.17 -10.72
C GLU A 426 34.49 1.04 -9.82
N GLN A 427 33.93 -0.01 -10.42
CA GLN A 427 33.45 -1.21 -9.68
C GLN A 427 34.52 -1.91 -8.83
N ARG A 428 35.82 -1.75 -9.15
CA ARG A 428 36.93 -2.35 -8.38
C ARG A 428 37.41 -1.53 -7.18
N GLN A 429 37.06 -0.25 -7.09
CA GLN A 429 37.57 0.63 -6.01
C GLN A 429 36.76 0.55 -4.71
N ALA A 430 35.55 -0.02 -4.72
CA ALA A 430 34.77 -0.21 -3.50
C ALA A 430 35.21 -1.41 -2.64
N SER A 431 36.11 -2.28 -3.14
CA SER A 431 36.48 -3.53 -2.43
C SER A 431 37.97 -3.73 -2.17
N GLN A 432 38.89 -2.91 -2.70
CA GLN A 432 40.33 -3.15 -2.47
C GLN A 432 41.11 -1.85 -2.29
N SER A 433 41.68 -1.69 -1.10
CA SER A 433 42.74 -0.75 -0.77
C SER A 433 43.95 -0.94 -1.69
N LEU A 434 44.42 0.18 -2.24
CA LEU A 434 45.79 0.48 -2.68
C LEU A 434 46.63 -0.70 -3.18
N SER A 435 46.76 -0.87 -4.50
CA SER A 435 48.08 -0.84 -5.15
C SER A 435 48.01 -0.94 -6.68
N THR A 436 49.04 -0.35 -7.29
CA THR A 436 49.53 -0.47 -8.67
C THR A 436 48.73 0.19 -9.80
N ARG A 437 49.26 1.35 -10.21
CA ARG A 437 49.14 1.94 -11.55
C ARG A 437 49.32 0.87 -12.63
N SER A 438 48.39 0.80 -13.56
CA SER A 438 48.67 0.36 -14.92
C SER A 438 47.92 1.27 -15.89
N ASP A 439 48.69 2.02 -16.67
CA ASP A 439 48.23 2.80 -17.82
C ASP A 439 47.61 1.86 -18.84
N THR A 440 46.32 2.01 -19.15
CA THR A 440 45.72 1.45 -20.36
C THR A 440 44.56 2.31 -20.87
N MET A 441 44.84 2.97 -22.01
CA MET A 441 43.94 3.24 -23.14
C MET A 441 42.53 3.75 -22.80
N ASN A 442 42.41 5.07 -22.91
CA ASN A 442 41.15 5.82 -22.96
C ASN A 442 40.40 5.50 -24.26
N GLY A 443 39.81 4.31 -24.36
CA GLY A 443 38.71 4.06 -25.29
C GLY A 443 37.44 4.57 -24.62
N ASP A 444 36.76 5.52 -25.25
CA ASP A 444 35.47 6.07 -24.80
C ASP A 444 34.53 4.92 -24.40
N LYS A 445 34.48 4.61 -23.10
CA LYS A 445 33.56 3.61 -22.57
C LYS A 445 32.19 4.26 -22.59
N LYS A 446 31.52 4.18 -23.73
CA LYS A 446 30.10 4.49 -23.83
C LYS A 446 29.40 3.70 -22.73
N THR A 447 28.69 4.40 -21.85
CA THR A 447 27.83 3.84 -20.82
C THR A 447 26.39 4.17 -21.17
N ILE A 448 25.47 3.30 -20.75
CA ILE A 448 24.05 3.61 -20.90
C ILE A 448 23.70 4.71 -19.91
N LYS A 449 23.10 5.78 -20.40
CA LYS A 449 22.64 6.93 -19.63
C LYS A 449 21.25 7.33 -20.14
N VAL A 450 20.31 7.53 -19.22
CA VAL A 450 18.98 8.05 -19.49
C VAL A 450 18.75 9.23 -18.57
N GLU A 451 18.59 10.43 -19.14
CA GLU A 451 18.20 11.60 -18.36
C GLU A 451 16.72 11.48 -17.98
N ILE A 452 16.38 11.84 -16.74
CA ILE A 452 14.99 11.86 -16.27
C ILE A 452 14.14 12.82 -17.10
N ALA A 453 14.75 13.92 -17.56
CA ALA A 453 14.10 14.91 -18.42
C ALA A 453 13.70 14.36 -19.80
N ASP A 454 14.37 13.30 -20.27
CA ASP A 454 14.14 12.72 -21.59
C ASP A 454 13.11 11.59 -21.57
N ILE A 455 12.69 11.13 -20.38
CA ILE A 455 11.74 10.02 -20.22
C ILE A 455 10.34 10.44 -20.70
N VAL A 456 9.73 9.59 -21.52
CA VAL A 456 8.34 9.70 -22.00
C VAL A 456 7.46 8.70 -21.25
N SER A 457 7.89 7.43 -21.18
CA SER A 457 7.19 6.36 -20.47
C SER A 457 8.16 5.32 -19.92
N VAL A 458 7.71 4.62 -18.88
CA VAL A 458 8.46 3.52 -18.27
C VAL A 458 7.48 2.38 -18.02
N SER A 459 7.77 1.18 -18.52
CA SER A 459 6.88 0.01 -18.38
C SER A 459 7.66 -1.29 -18.25
N ALA A 460 7.03 -2.30 -17.65
CA ALA A 460 7.48 -3.67 -17.81
C ALA A 460 7.43 -4.05 -19.30
N CYS A 461 8.34 -4.92 -19.73
CA CYS A 461 8.49 -5.33 -21.11
C CYS A 461 8.60 -6.86 -21.19
N ALA A 462 7.73 -7.48 -21.99
CA ALA A 462 7.73 -8.92 -22.26
C ALA A 462 8.17 -9.22 -23.70
N ASP A 463 8.98 -8.35 -24.30
CA ASP A 463 9.48 -8.51 -25.66
C ASP A 463 10.41 -9.74 -25.75
N LEU A 464 10.06 -10.68 -26.64
CA LEU A 464 10.78 -11.95 -26.83
C LEU A 464 12.20 -11.77 -27.40
N THR A 465 12.53 -10.56 -27.89
CA THR A 465 13.89 -10.22 -28.32
C THR A 465 14.81 -9.89 -27.16
N LEU A 466 14.28 -9.65 -25.95
CA LEU A 466 15.09 -9.45 -24.74
C LEU A 466 15.62 -10.78 -24.21
N PRO A 467 16.77 -10.77 -23.51
CA PRO A 467 17.21 -11.93 -22.76
C PRO A 467 16.13 -12.41 -21.77
N PRO A 468 16.11 -13.71 -21.42
CA PRO A 468 15.19 -14.22 -20.42
C PRO A 468 15.31 -13.46 -19.10
N GLY A 469 14.19 -12.96 -18.59
CA GLY A 469 14.13 -12.22 -17.33
C GLY A 469 12.98 -11.22 -17.28
N ALA A 470 12.97 -10.39 -16.25
CA ALA A 470 11.95 -9.37 -16.06
C ALA A 470 12.37 -8.09 -16.83
N GLY A 471 11.83 -7.91 -18.03
CA GLY A 471 12.18 -6.81 -18.92
C GLY A 471 11.61 -5.46 -18.49
N LEU A 472 12.37 -4.40 -18.75
CA LEU A 472 12.06 -3.00 -18.50
C LEU A 472 12.25 -2.22 -19.81
N CYS A 473 11.25 -1.44 -20.21
CA CYS A 473 11.33 -0.49 -21.31
C CYS A 473 11.24 0.93 -20.77
N ILE A 474 12.20 1.78 -21.14
CA ILE A 474 12.20 3.21 -20.87
C ILE A 474 12.16 3.92 -22.22
N ASP A 475 11.00 4.45 -22.59
CA ASP A 475 10.86 5.25 -23.79
C ASP A 475 11.37 6.65 -23.51
N THR A 476 12.28 7.13 -24.36
CA THR A 476 12.81 8.49 -24.29
C THR A 476 12.49 9.25 -25.58
N VAL A 477 12.66 10.57 -25.57
CA VAL A 477 12.60 11.40 -26.78
C VAL A 477 13.66 11.02 -27.84
N HIS A 478 14.67 10.23 -27.45
CA HIS A 478 15.75 9.75 -28.32
C HIS A 478 15.61 8.28 -28.72
N GLY A 479 14.52 7.61 -28.31
CA GLY A 479 14.26 6.20 -28.56
C GLY A 479 14.16 5.37 -27.26
N SER A 480 13.76 4.11 -27.42
CA SER A 480 13.54 3.20 -26.29
C SER A 480 14.84 2.57 -25.80
N VAL A 481 14.98 2.50 -24.47
CA VAL A 481 16.08 1.81 -23.78
C VAL A 481 15.52 0.59 -23.08
N TYR A 482 16.08 -0.58 -23.38
CA TYR A 482 15.66 -1.85 -22.81
C TYR A 482 16.68 -2.37 -21.81
N LEU A 483 16.19 -2.81 -20.66
CA LEU A 483 16.98 -3.37 -19.55
C LEU A 483 16.27 -4.62 -19.03
N VAL A 484 17.00 -5.52 -18.38
CA VAL A 484 16.42 -6.74 -17.78
C VAL A 484 16.84 -6.81 -16.31
N ALA A 485 15.86 -6.89 -15.41
CA ALA A 485 16.09 -7.08 -13.99
C ALA A 485 16.26 -8.58 -13.65
N ASP A 486 16.95 -8.85 -12.55
CA ASP A 486 17.26 -10.22 -12.10
C ASP A 486 16.00 -10.99 -11.65
N SER A 487 14.94 -10.28 -11.24
CA SER A 487 13.64 -10.86 -10.86
C SER A 487 12.48 -9.86 -11.11
N TRP A 488 11.24 -10.33 -11.04
CA TRP A 488 10.04 -9.48 -11.16
C TRP A 488 9.93 -8.49 -9.99
N GLU A 489 10.34 -8.87 -8.79
CA GLU A 489 10.36 -8.00 -7.62
C GLU A 489 11.43 -6.90 -7.77
N SER A 490 12.59 -7.25 -8.34
CA SER A 490 13.64 -6.28 -8.68
C SER A 490 13.15 -5.31 -9.75
N LEU A 491 12.44 -5.80 -10.77
CA LEU A 491 11.82 -4.98 -11.80
C LEU A 491 10.82 -3.99 -11.20
N ASP A 492 9.92 -4.43 -10.32
CA ASP A 492 8.99 -3.56 -9.61
C ASP A 492 9.72 -2.44 -8.86
N GLY A 493 10.80 -2.77 -8.14
CA GLY A 493 11.61 -1.78 -7.42
C GLY A 493 12.27 -0.74 -8.33
N TRP A 494 12.71 -1.14 -9.53
CA TRP A 494 13.24 -0.22 -10.53
C TRP A 494 12.15 0.62 -11.20
N LEU A 495 11.03 0.02 -11.59
CA LEU A 495 9.87 0.70 -12.16
C LEU A 495 9.35 1.78 -11.22
N ASP A 496 9.13 1.41 -9.97
CA ASP A 496 8.64 2.31 -8.92
C ASP A 496 9.61 3.48 -8.74
N ALA A 497 10.91 3.20 -8.57
CA ALA A 497 11.92 4.24 -8.35
C ALA A 497 12.02 5.23 -9.52
N ILE A 498 12.12 4.74 -10.77
CA ILE A 498 12.25 5.61 -11.96
C ILE A 498 10.98 6.45 -12.13
N ARG A 499 9.79 5.85 -12.00
CA ARG A 499 8.51 6.57 -12.12
C ARG A 499 8.35 7.63 -11.03
N LEU A 500 8.78 7.36 -9.80
CA LEU A 500 8.76 8.34 -8.71
C LEU A 500 9.68 9.52 -9.01
N VAL A 501 10.93 9.28 -9.44
CA VAL A 501 11.86 10.35 -9.81
C VAL A 501 11.32 11.19 -10.97
N TYR A 502 10.82 10.54 -12.02
CA TYR A 502 10.18 11.21 -13.14
C TYR A 502 8.98 12.06 -12.71
N THR A 503 8.12 11.53 -11.83
CA THR A 503 6.97 12.28 -11.31
C THR A 503 7.41 13.51 -10.51
N ILE A 504 8.43 13.37 -9.66
CA ILE A 504 8.99 14.48 -8.89
C ILE A 504 9.57 15.55 -9.82
N TYR A 505 10.26 15.14 -10.89
CA TYR A 505 10.77 16.03 -11.93
C TYR A 505 9.65 16.81 -12.63
N VAL A 506 8.61 16.12 -13.12
CA VAL A 506 7.46 16.75 -13.79
C VAL A 506 6.71 17.71 -12.85
N ARG A 507 6.70 17.45 -11.54
CA ARG A 507 6.14 18.34 -10.52
C ARG A 507 7.07 19.50 -10.13
N GLY A 508 8.24 19.64 -10.75
CA GLY A 508 9.20 20.71 -10.47
C GLY A 508 9.82 20.61 -9.08
N LYS A 509 10.03 19.40 -8.58
CA LYS A 509 10.54 19.10 -7.24
C LYS A 509 11.90 18.39 -7.23
N SER A 510 12.60 18.35 -8.37
CA SER A 510 13.93 17.73 -8.47
C SER A 510 14.94 18.29 -7.47
N ASP A 511 14.97 19.61 -7.27
CA ASP A 511 15.90 20.24 -6.30
C ASP A 511 15.64 19.76 -4.86
N VAL A 512 14.38 19.48 -4.51
CA VAL A 512 14.02 18.96 -3.19
C VAL A 512 14.55 17.54 -3.05
N LEU A 513 14.35 16.69 -4.07
CA LEU A 513 14.91 15.34 -4.09
C LEU A 513 16.44 15.34 -4.05
N ALA A 514 17.07 16.26 -4.79
CA ALA A 514 18.51 16.48 -4.76
C ALA A 514 18.98 16.74 -3.32
N GLY A 515 18.38 17.73 -2.63
CA GLY A 515 18.72 18.02 -1.23
C GLY A 515 18.53 16.85 -0.28
N ILE A 516 17.54 15.98 -0.52
CA ILE A 516 17.35 14.76 0.28
C ILE A 516 18.53 13.80 0.12
N ILE A 517 18.95 13.54 -1.13
CA ILE A 517 19.94 12.50 -1.44
C ILE A 517 21.39 12.99 -1.35
N THR A 518 21.67 14.28 -1.57
CA THR A 518 23.04 14.82 -1.51
C THR A 518 23.41 15.38 -0.13
N GLY A 519 22.42 15.78 0.68
CA GLY A 519 22.63 16.37 2.00
C GLY A 519 22.66 17.89 2.01
#